data_AF-K6YD09-F1
#
_entry.id   AF-K6YD09-F1
#
_cell.length_a   1.000
_cell.length_b   1.000
_cell.length_c   1.000
_cell.angle_alpha   90.00
_cell.angle_beta   90.00
_cell.angle_gamma   90.00
#
_symmetry.space_group_name_H-M   'P 1'
#
loop_
_entity.id
_entity.type
_entity.pdbx_description
1 polymer ?
#
loop_
_entity_poly.entity_id
_entity_poly.type
_entity_poly.pdbx_seq_one_letter_code
_entity_poly.pdbx_strand_id
1 'polypeptide(L)'
;MRKIIKRNKTRMSLNKKLLALIVFSVASLSACADTILQGDVKRGSEISVVCGMCHGVNGISNIPIYPNLAGQKEQYLVLQLKAFRSGERVNIAMTSHAQKLTDQDIADLSAYYAQLDPKPQ
;
A
#
# COMPACT_ATOMS: atom_id res chain seq x y z
N MET A 1 48.99 -33.68 54.71
CA MET A 1 48.24 -32.58 54.04
C MET A 1 47.74 -33.05 52.68
N ARG A 2 46.44 -33.35 52.51
CA ARG A 2 45.75 -33.38 51.20
C ARG A 2 44.30 -32.95 51.42
N LYS A 3 43.94 -31.73 50.98
CA LYS A 3 42.58 -31.17 51.10
C LYS A 3 41.66 -31.83 50.07
N ILE A 4 40.52 -32.32 50.54
CA ILE A 4 39.43 -32.88 49.72
C ILE A 4 38.64 -31.72 49.11
N ILE A 5 38.62 -31.64 47.77
CA ILE A 5 37.83 -30.65 47.02
C ILE A 5 36.41 -31.17 46.87
N LYS A 6 35.42 -30.52 47.53
CA LYS A 6 33.99 -30.81 47.33
C LYS A 6 33.51 -30.17 46.03
N ARG A 7 32.97 -30.99 45.12
CA ARG A 7 32.24 -30.54 43.91
C ARG A 7 30.90 -29.90 44.31
N ASN A 8 30.72 -28.62 44.02
CA ASN A 8 29.42 -27.94 44.13
C ASN A 8 28.62 -28.18 42.84
N LYS A 9 27.52 -28.92 42.94
CA LYS A 9 26.63 -29.25 41.81
C LYS A 9 25.34 -28.47 42.00
N THR A 10 25.32 -27.22 41.52
CA THR A 10 24.08 -26.43 41.44
C THR A 10 23.20 -27.02 40.34
N ARG A 11 22.25 -27.87 40.76
CA ARG A 11 21.23 -28.44 39.88
C ARG A 11 20.11 -27.42 39.74
N MET A 12 20.20 -26.58 38.72
CA MET A 12 19.17 -25.60 38.37
C MET A 12 17.93 -26.36 37.88
N SER A 13 16.90 -26.52 38.72
CA SER A 13 15.66 -27.19 38.33
C SER A 13 14.79 -26.20 37.55
N LEU A 14 14.74 -26.38 36.23
CA LEU A 14 13.88 -25.61 35.35
C LEU A 14 12.41 -26.00 35.61
N ASN A 15 11.67 -25.13 36.29
CA ASN A 15 10.26 -25.33 36.60
C ASN A 15 9.42 -25.20 35.32
N LYS A 16 8.69 -26.26 34.95
CA LYS A 16 7.81 -26.31 33.75
C LYS A 16 6.79 -25.16 33.68
N LYS A 17 6.45 -24.55 34.82
CA LYS A 17 5.58 -23.36 34.90
C LYS A 17 6.22 -22.09 34.32
N LEU A 18 7.56 -21.99 34.34
CA LEU A 18 8.29 -20.84 33.80
C LEU A 18 8.34 -20.87 32.26
N LEU A 19 8.32 -22.06 31.65
CA LEU A 19 8.24 -22.21 30.19
C LEU A 19 6.85 -21.81 29.65
N ALA A 20 5.78 -22.10 30.40
CA ALA A 20 4.41 -21.78 30.00
C ALA A 20 4.07 -20.28 30.04
N LEU A 21 4.75 -19.50 30.90
CA LEU A 21 4.53 -18.06 31.04
C LEU A 21 5.14 -17.23 29.91
N ILE A 22 6.20 -17.74 29.27
CA ILE A 22 6.88 -17.04 28.15
C ILE A 22 6.09 -17.22 26.84
N VAL A 23 5.41 -18.36 26.66
CA VAL A 23 4.59 -18.63 25.46
C VAL A 23 3.30 -17.80 25.43
N PHE A 24 2.78 -17.37 26.60
CA PHE A 24 1.54 -16.60 26.68
C PHE A 24 1.70 -15.09 26.40
N SER A 25 2.92 -14.55 26.46
CA SER A 25 3.15 -13.09 26.39
C SER A 25 3.46 -12.56 24.98
N VAL A 26 3.63 -13.44 23.98
CA VAL A 26 4.00 -13.06 22.60
C VAL A 26 2.80 -13.01 21.62
N ALA A 27 1.56 -13.14 22.09
CA ALA A 27 0.40 -13.31 21.22
C ALA A 27 -0.29 -12.01 20.73
N SER A 28 0.20 -10.83 21.10
CA SER A 28 -0.53 -9.56 20.87
C SER A 28 0.16 -8.56 19.94
N LEU A 29 0.90 -9.02 18.93
CA LEU A 29 1.28 -8.15 17.81
C LEU A 29 0.18 -8.21 16.74
N SER A 30 -0.91 -7.48 16.99
CA SER A 30 -1.98 -7.28 16.01
C SER A 30 -1.40 -6.44 14.87
N ALA A 31 -1.05 -7.09 13.76
CA ALA A 31 -0.63 -6.42 12.56
C ALA A 31 -1.78 -5.55 12.02
N CYS A 32 -1.55 -4.25 11.87
CA CYS A 32 -2.35 -3.40 11.00
C CYS A 32 -2.03 -3.83 9.57
N ALA A 33 -2.71 -4.88 9.08
CA ALA A 33 -2.68 -5.17 7.66
C ALA A 33 -3.60 -4.14 7.00
N ASP A 34 -3.02 -3.10 6.39
CA ASP A 34 -3.75 -2.25 5.48
C ASP A 34 -4.31 -3.14 4.36
N THR A 35 -5.63 -3.30 4.30
CA THR A 35 -6.29 -4.03 3.24
C THR A 35 -5.93 -3.37 1.91
N ILE A 36 -5.17 -4.08 1.07
CA ILE A 36 -4.95 -3.65 -0.32
C ILE A 36 -6.28 -3.86 -1.05
N LEU A 37 -6.95 -2.76 -1.38
CA LEU A 37 -8.09 -2.80 -2.29
C LEU A 37 -7.58 -3.25 -3.66
N GLN A 38 -8.14 -4.34 -4.17
CA GLN A 38 -7.86 -4.80 -5.52
C GLN A 38 -8.68 -3.95 -6.50
N GLY A 39 -8.02 -3.36 -7.50
CA GLY A 39 -8.70 -2.58 -8.52
C GLY A 39 -9.44 -3.47 -9.54
N ASP A 40 -10.67 -3.08 -9.88
CA ASP A 40 -11.45 -3.60 -11.00
C ASP A 40 -11.21 -2.72 -12.23
N VAL A 41 -10.50 -3.28 -13.21
CA VAL A 41 -10.14 -2.61 -14.48
C VAL A 41 -11.38 -2.20 -15.29
N LYS A 42 -12.42 -3.03 -15.28
CA LYS A 42 -13.64 -2.76 -16.05
C LYS A 42 -14.37 -1.57 -15.44
N ARG A 43 -14.55 -1.58 -14.11
CA ARG A 43 -15.13 -0.44 -13.40
C ARG A 43 -14.28 0.82 -13.58
N GLY A 44 -12.94 0.67 -13.49
CA GLY A 44 -11.99 1.75 -13.71
C GLY A 44 -12.15 2.41 -15.08
N SER A 45 -12.32 1.62 -16.13
CA SER A 45 -12.60 2.12 -17.50
C SER A 45 -13.93 2.87 -17.59
N GLU A 46 -14.97 2.43 -16.89
CA GLU A 46 -16.29 3.08 -16.93
C GLU A 46 -16.27 4.45 -16.25
N ILE A 47 -15.51 4.59 -15.16
CA ILE A 47 -15.43 5.85 -14.39
C ILE A 47 -14.30 6.78 -14.87
N SER A 48 -13.44 6.33 -15.79
CA SER A 48 -12.31 7.13 -16.29
C SER A 48 -12.68 8.22 -17.30
N VAL A 49 -13.96 8.31 -17.70
CA VAL A 49 -14.43 9.22 -18.77
C VAL A 49 -14.02 10.67 -18.51
N VAL A 50 -14.22 11.17 -17.29
CA VAL A 50 -13.83 12.55 -16.92
C VAL A 50 -12.32 12.75 -16.90
N CYS A 51 -11.56 11.72 -16.53
CA CYS A 51 -10.10 11.77 -16.49
C CYS A 51 -9.52 11.90 -17.91
N GLY A 52 -10.14 11.21 -18.87
CA GLY A 52 -9.74 11.21 -20.28
C GLY A 52 -9.88 12.57 -20.97
N MET A 53 -10.69 13.49 -20.43
CA MET A 53 -10.83 14.85 -20.97
C MET A 53 -9.52 15.64 -20.93
N CYS A 54 -8.66 15.39 -19.95
CA CYS A 54 -7.36 16.04 -19.81
C CYS A 54 -6.21 15.07 -20.13
N HIS A 55 -6.32 13.82 -19.67
CA HIS A 55 -5.25 12.84 -19.77
C HIS A 55 -5.29 11.99 -21.04
N GLY A 56 -6.28 12.21 -21.91
CA GLY A 56 -6.54 11.41 -23.11
C GLY A 56 -7.39 10.17 -22.81
N VAL A 57 -8.24 9.78 -23.76
CA VAL A 57 -9.15 8.62 -23.61
C VAL A 57 -8.39 7.33 -23.38
N ASN A 58 -7.21 7.20 -24.00
CA ASN A 58 -6.28 6.08 -23.83
C ASN A 58 -5.19 6.39 -22.79
N GLY A 59 -5.33 7.43 -21.96
CA GLY A 59 -4.30 7.84 -21.00
C GLY A 59 -3.07 8.50 -21.62
N ILE A 60 -3.11 8.88 -22.90
CA ILE A 60 -2.06 9.66 -23.57
C ILE A 60 -2.62 11.04 -23.92
N SER A 61 -2.10 12.09 -23.28
CA SER A 61 -2.57 13.45 -23.51
C SER A 61 -1.95 14.06 -24.78
N ASN A 62 -2.77 14.83 -25.50
CA ASN A 62 -2.32 15.68 -26.61
C ASN A 62 -1.80 17.05 -26.13
N ILE A 63 -1.99 17.38 -24.85
CA ILE A 63 -1.60 18.67 -24.28
C ILE A 63 -0.42 18.46 -23.32
N PRO A 64 0.76 19.04 -23.58
CA PRO A 64 1.99 18.73 -22.84
C PRO A 64 1.94 18.95 -21.31
N ILE A 65 1.09 19.85 -20.81
CA ILE A 65 0.96 20.10 -19.37
C ILE A 65 0.20 18.99 -18.64
N TYR A 66 -0.59 18.18 -19.35
CA TYR A 66 -1.31 17.06 -18.76
C TYR A 66 -0.47 15.78 -18.90
N PRO A 67 -0.09 15.15 -17.77
CA PRO A 67 0.75 13.97 -17.81
C PRO A 67 -0.01 12.78 -18.43
N ASN A 68 0.73 11.92 -19.13
CA ASN A 68 0.22 10.63 -19.56
C ASN A 68 0.03 9.72 -18.35
N LEU A 69 -1.07 8.97 -18.33
CA LEU A 69 -1.41 7.98 -17.31
C LEU A 69 -1.20 6.55 -17.82
N ALA A 70 -1.26 6.35 -19.14
CA ALA A 70 -1.16 5.02 -19.76
C ALA A 70 0.16 4.33 -19.41
N GLY A 71 0.06 3.08 -18.94
CA GLY A 71 1.20 2.23 -18.59
C GLY A 71 1.98 2.71 -17.36
N GLN A 72 1.44 3.67 -16.60
CA GLN A 72 2.05 4.10 -15.35
C GLN A 72 1.89 3.01 -14.28
N LYS A 73 2.84 2.94 -13.34
CA LYS A 73 2.77 1.99 -12.22
C LYS A 73 1.50 2.23 -11.42
N GLU A 74 0.68 1.19 -11.24
CA GLU A 74 -0.58 1.25 -10.49
C GLU A 74 -0.40 1.88 -9.11
N GLN A 75 0.60 1.42 -8.34
CA GLN A 75 0.90 1.95 -7.01
C GLN A 75 1.24 3.44 -7.04
N TYR A 76 1.93 3.92 -8.07
CA TYR A 76 2.22 5.34 -8.22
C TYR A 76 0.94 6.14 -8.44
N LEU A 77 0.04 5.65 -9.30
CA LEU A 77 -1.25 6.31 -9.54
C LEU A 77 -2.09 6.38 -8.26
N VAL A 78 -2.15 5.28 -7.49
CA VAL A 78 -2.84 5.25 -6.18
C VAL A 78 -2.26 6.31 -5.24
N LEU A 79 -0.94 6.37 -5.10
CA LEU A 79 -0.27 7.33 -4.23
C LEU A 79 -0.55 8.78 -4.67
N GLN A 80 -0.49 9.07 -5.97
CA GLN A 80 -0.76 10.42 -6.48
C GLN A 80 -2.21 10.84 -6.29
N LEU A 81 -3.17 9.97 -6.59
CA LEU A 81 -4.59 10.27 -6.39
C LEU A 81 -4.92 10.48 -4.91
N LYS A 82 -4.36 9.66 -4.01
CA LYS A 82 -4.50 9.86 -2.56
C LYS A 82 -3.86 11.16 -2.10
N ALA A 83 -2.68 11.53 -2.61
CA ALA A 83 -2.01 12.78 -2.28
C ALA A 83 -2.80 14.00 -2.77
N PHE A 84 -3.42 13.94 -3.96
CA PHE A 84 -4.32 14.99 -4.43
C PHE A 84 -5.60 15.09 -3.59
N ARG A 85 -6.16 13.95 -3.17
CA ARG A 85 -7.37 13.89 -2.35
C ARG A 85 -7.14 14.43 -0.93
N SER A 86 -6.00 14.11 -0.32
CA SER A 86 -5.62 14.60 1.02
C SER A 86 -5.15 16.05 1.03
N GLY A 87 -4.74 16.58 -0.13
CA GLY A 87 -4.15 17.90 -0.26
C GLY A 87 -2.63 17.94 -0.01
N GLU A 88 -1.99 16.80 0.22
CA GLU A 88 -0.52 16.69 0.29
C GLU A 88 0.13 17.11 -1.03
N ARG A 89 -0.51 16.76 -2.16
CA ARG A 89 -0.18 17.29 -3.48
C ARG A 89 -1.31 18.21 -3.94
N VAL A 90 -0.96 19.43 -4.36
CA VAL A 90 -1.97 20.42 -4.76
C VAL A 90 -1.88 20.70 -6.25
N ASN A 91 -3.02 20.57 -6.92
CA ASN A 91 -3.26 21.13 -8.24
C ASN A 91 -4.76 21.43 -8.33
N ILE A 92 -5.14 22.67 -8.68
CA ILE A 92 -6.53 23.13 -8.60
C ILE A 92 -7.50 22.16 -9.29
N ALA A 93 -7.15 21.69 -10.49
CA ALA A 93 -7.98 20.75 -11.23
C ALA A 93 -7.97 19.36 -10.58
N MET A 94 -6.80 18.76 -10.38
CA MET A 94 -6.71 17.38 -9.90
C MET A 94 -7.19 17.19 -8.46
N THR A 95 -6.93 18.15 -7.56
CA THR A 95 -7.42 18.11 -6.18
C THR A 95 -8.96 18.08 -6.15
N SER A 96 -9.64 18.93 -6.94
CA SER A 96 -11.11 18.94 -7.00
C SER A 96 -11.71 17.64 -7.53
N HIS A 97 -11.03 16.97 -8.47
CA HIS A 97 -11.48 15.67 -8.98
C HIS A 97 -11.19 14.55 -7.97
N ALA A 98 -9.99 14.50 -7.40
CA ALA A 98 -9.56 13.47 -6.47
C ALA A 98 -10.38 13.46 -5.17
N GLN A 99 -10.85 14.63 -4.70
CA GLN A 99 -11.75 14.76 -3.54
C GLN A 99 -13.09 14.02 -3.66
N LYS A 100 -13.52 13.71 -4.89
CA LYS A 100 -14.78 12.99 -5.13
C LYS A 100 -14.59 11.48 -5.19
N LEU A 101 -13.35 11.00 -5.18
CA LEU A 101 -13.02 9.58 -5.35
C LEU A 101 -13.00 8.84 -4.02
N THR A 102 -13.70 7.70 -3.98
CA THR A 102 -13.55 6.71 -2.91
C THR A 102 -12.21 5.98 -3.03
N ASP A 103 -11.83 5.22 -1.99
CA ASP A 103 -10.63 4.38 -2.07
C ASP A 103 -10.73 3.31 -3.17
N GLN A 104 -11.92 2.76 -3.40
CA GLN A 104 -12.14 1.79 -4.47
C GLN A 104 -12.05 2.46 -5.85
N ASP A 105 -12.58 3.69 -6.02
CA ASP A 105 -12.42 4.42 -7.29
C ASP A 105 -10.95 4.66 -7.62
N ILE A 106 -10.14 5.02 -6.62
CA ILE A 106 -8.70 5.20 -6.80
C ILE A 106 -8.03 3.88 -7.21
N ALA A 107 -8.37 2.76 -6.57
CA ALA A 107 -7.84 1.46 -6.93
C ALA A 107 -8.21 1.07 -8.37
N ASP A 108 -9.48 1.22 -8.74
CA ASP A 108 -10.00 0.84 -10.05
C ASP A 108 -9.41 1.69 -11.19
N LEU A 109 -9.38 3.02 -11.01
CA LEU A 109 -8.77 3.93 -11.99
C LEU A 109 -7.28 3.63 -12.16
N SER A 110 -6.57 3.37 -11.06
CA SER A 110 -5.14 3.08 -11.10
C SER A 110 -4.85 1.76 -11.80
N ALA A 111 -5.64 0.72 -11.52
CA ALA A 111 -5.52 -0.58 -12.18
C ALA A 111 -5.82 -0.46 -13.68
N TYR A 112 -6.85 0.30 -14.06
CA TYR A 112 -7.20 0.54 -15.46
C TYR A 112 -6.06 1.22 -16.24
N TYR A 113 -5.59 2.39 -15.78
CA TYR A 113 -4.56 3.14 -16.49
C TYR A 113 -3.21 2.42 -16.55
N ALA A 114 -2.89 1.60 -15.54
CA ALA A 114 -1.67 0.80 -15.52
C ALA A 114 -1.64 -0.30 -16.60
N GLN A 115 -2.81 -0.74 -17.10
CA GLN A 115 -2.90 -1.77 -18.15
C GLN A 115 -2.94 -1.19 -19.56
N LEU A 116 -3.05 0.13 -19.71
CA LEU A 116 -3.01 0.77 -21.03
C LEU A 116 -1.59 0.80 -21.57
N ASP A 117 -1.47 0.75 -22.90
CA ASP A 117 -0.17 0.83 -23.56
C ASP A 117 0.47 2.22 -23.34
N PRO A 118 1.71 2.28 -22.82
CA PRO A 118 2.39 3.55 -22.59
C PRO A 118 2.71 4.24 -23.92
N LYS A 119 2.82 5.57 -23.89
CA LYS A 119 3.33 6.32 -25.04
C LYS A 119 4.74 5.82 -25.39
N PRO A 120 5.01 5.43 -26.65
CA PRO A 120 6.37 5.12 -27.10
C PRO A 120 7.30 6.30 -26.79
N GLN A 121 8.47 5.99 -26.23
CA GLN A 121 9.49 6.99 -25.87
C GLN A 121 10.18 7.54 -27.11
#